data_AF-A0A4P8Q0Y6-F1
#
_entry.id   AF-A0A4P8Q0Y6-F1
#
_cell.length_a   1.000
_cell.length_b   1.000
_cell.length_c   1.000
_cell.angle_alpha   90.00
_cell.angle_beta   90.00
_cell.angle_gamma   90.00
#
_symmetry.space_group_name_H-M   'P 1'
#
loop_
_entity.id
_entity.type
_entity.pdbx_description
1 polymer ?
#
loop_
_entity_poly.entity_id
_entity_poly.type
_entity_poly.pdbx_seq_one_letter_code
_entity_poly.pdbx_strand_id
1 'polypeptide(L)'
;MTPTTAFACSCAYPPDGSQIVEQISHAASIFTGTATAERVAGQTAFYEFDVREVFDGDIGTTTTVSSSVHDAACGRGFEIGSEYLVFTSTYDTQGAPWSVNSCSATTESSNDRTREAAVTVYGAPHAPDPHRDSVGIDDVGTARWWMLAATGGAVWLIALAVRRRRSNKP
;
A
#
# COMPACT_ATOMS: atom_id res chain seq x y z
N MET A 1 1.14 35.77 -21.89
CA MET A 1 0.99 34.31 -21.89
C MET A 1 0.30 33.92 -20.61
N THR A 2 -0.94 33.44 -20.69
CA THR A 2 -1.68 32.86 -19.55
C THR A 2 -1.28 31.39 -19.44
N PRO A 3 -0.80 30.91 -18.28
CA PRO A 3 -0.49 29.50 -18.11
C PRO A 3 -1.76 28.67 -18.28
N THR A 4 -1.73 27.68 -19.18
CA THR A 4 -2.75 26.63 -19.24
C THR A 4 -2.58 25.73 -18.03
N THR A 5 -3.66 25.51 -17.28
CA THR A 5 -3.69 24.53 -16.19
C THR A 5 -3.28 23.17 -16.74
N ALA A 6 -2.14 22.65 -16.28
CA ALA A 6 -1.75 21.28 -16.58
C ALA A 6 -2.56 20.34 -15.67
N PHE A 7 -3.43 19.52 -16.24
CA PHE A 7 -4.00 18.39 -15.53
C PHE A 7 -2.98 17.26 -15.59
N ALA A 8 -2.16 17.11 -14.55
CA ALA A 8 -1.23 16.00 -14.46
C ALA A 8 -1.97 14.65 -14.28
N CYS A 9 -3.21 14.70 -13.80
CA CYS A 9 -4.10 13.55 -13.80
C CYS A 9 -5.16 13.67 -14.89
N SER A 10 -5.01 12.88 -15.96
CA SER A 10 -6.05 12.59 -16.93
C SER A 10 -6.07 11.08 -17.19
N CYS A 11 -7.02 10.37 -16.59
CA CYS A 11 -7.10 8.93 -16.72
C CYS A 11 -7.40 8.53 -18.16
N ALA A 12 -6.71 7.52 -18.68
CA ALA A 12 -6.99 6.97 -20.01
C ALA A 12 -8.42 6.41 -20.10
N TYR A 13 -8.88 5.81 -19.00
CA TYR A 13 -10.24 5.30 -18.85
C TYR A 13 -10.84 5.87 -17.56
N PRO A 14 -12.13 6.27 -17.57
CA PRO A 14 -12.82 6.56 -16.33
C PRO A 14 -12.97 5.27 -15.52
N PRO A 15 -12.90 5.34 -14.17
CA PRO A 15 -13.30 4.22 -13.32
C PRO A 15 -14.69 3.71 -13.75
N ASP A 16 -14.82 2.39 -13.91
CA ASP A 16 -16.08 1.69 -14.25
C ASP A 16 -16.69 2.06 -15.61
N GLY A 17 -15.85 2.59 -16.49
CA GLY A 17 -16.18 2.87 -17.87
C GLY A 17 -16.42 1.62 -18.72
N SER A 18 -16.74 1.82 -20.00
CA SER A 18 -16.92 0.71 -20.94
C SER A 18 -15.63 -0.07 -21.22
N GLN A 19 -14.46 0.47 -20.85
CA GLN A 19 -13.16 -0.19 -20.93
C GLN A 19 -12.73 -0.84 -19.62
N ILE A 20 -13.64 -1.05 -18.65
CA ILE A 20 -13.33 -1.62 -17.34
C ILE A 20 -12.53 -2.93 -17.44
N VAL A 21 -12.88 -3.83 -18.37
CA VAL A 21 -12.18 -5.11 -18.59
C VAL A 21 -10.71 -4.91 -18.97
N GLU A 22 -10.42 -3.93 -19.84
CA GLU A 22 -9.05 -3.60 -20.22
C GLU A 22 -8.33 -2.94 -19.03
N GLN A 23 -8.97 -1.98 -18.37
CA GLN A 23 -8.40 -1.25 -17.25
C GLN A 23 -7.98 -2.18 -16.10
N ILE A 24 -8.82 -3.15 -15.73
CA ILE A 24 -8.54 -4.05 -14.62
C ILE A 24 -7.44 -5.06 -14.95
N SER A 25 -7.25 -5.44 -16.21
CA SER A 25 -6.26 -6.44 -16.62
C SER A 25 -4.81 -6.06 -16.32
N HIS A 26 -4.55 -4.77 -16.05
CA HIS A 26 -3.23 -4.23 -15.70
C HIS A 26 -2.99 -4.12 -14.19
N ALA A 27 -3.95 -4.53 -13.35
CA ALA A 27 -3.80 -4.45 -11.90
C ALA A 27 -2.75 -5.47 -11.41
N ALA A 28 -1.96 -5.06 -10.41
CA ALA A 28 -0.97 -5.93 -9.78
C ALA A 28 -1.57 -6.87 -8.73
N SER A 29 -2.61 -6.39 -8.04
CA SER A 29 -3.40 -7.19 -7.10
C SER A 29 -4.79 -6.59 -6.95
N ILE A 30 -5.76 -7.44 -6.59
CA ILE A 30 -7.18 -7.08 -6.56
C ILE A 30 -7.84 -7.74 -5.37
N PHE A 31 -8.50 -6.94 -4.53
CA PHE A 31 -9.18 -7.44 -3.34
C PHE A 31 -10.39 -6.59 -2.98
N THR A 32 -11.30 -7.17 -2.19
CA THR A 32 -12.26 -6.40 -1.39
C THR A 32 -11.77 -6.29 0.03
N GLY A 33 -11.88 -5.10 0.62
CA GLY A 33 -11.51 -4.88 2.00
C GLY A 33 -12.07 -3.58 2.56
N THR A 34 -12.16 -3.51 3.88
CA THR A 34 -12.62 -2.32 4.61
C THR A 34 -11.43 -1.46 4.97
N ALA A 35 -11.45 -0.17 4.62
CA ALA A 35 -10.41 0.75 5.04
C ALA A 35 -10.51 0.97 6.55
N THR A 36 -9.48 0.61 7.32
CA THR A 36 -9.51 0.63 8.80
C THR A 36 -8.72 1.79 9.40
N ALA A 37 -7.68 2.25 8.71
CA ALA A 37 -6.83 3.33 9.19
C ALA A 37 -6.22 4.13 8.02
N GLU A 38 -5.91 5.39 8.30
CA GLU A 38 -5.16 6.27 7.42
C GLU A 38 -3.96 6.87 8.17
N ARG A 39 -2.82 6.96 7.49
CA ARG A 39 -1.65 7.71 7.95
C ARG A 39 -1.07 8.50 6.79
N VAL A 40 -0.87 9.79 6.99
CA VAL A 40 -0.22 10.66 6.02
C VAL A 40 1.25 10.89 6.39
N ALA A 41 2.15 10.73 5.43
CA ALA A 41 3.55 11.10 5.56
C ALA A 41 4.02 11.88 4.31
N GLY A 42 4.30 13.17 4.50
CA GLY A 42 4.66 14.05 3.38
C GLY A 42 3.50 14.20 2.40
N GLN A 43 3.70 13.75 1.16
CA GLN A 43 2.69 13.83 0.08
C GLN A 43 2.01 12.49 -0.22
N THR A 44 2.15 11.53 0.69
CA THR A 44 1.63 10.16 0.56
C THR A 44 0.68 9.86 1.70
N ALA A 45 -0.53 9.41 1.38
CA ALA A 45 -1.43 8.74 2.30
C ALA A 45 -1.22 7.23 2.22
N PHE A 46 -1.18 6.58 3.37
CA PHE A 46 -1.20 5.13 3.51
C PHE A 46 -2.55 4.74 4.09
N TYR A 47 -3.16 3.71 3.53
CA TYR A 47 -4.46 3.20 3.97
C TYR A 47 -4.32 1.72 4.30
N GLU A 48 -4.68 1.36 5.53
CA GLU A 48 -4.79 -0.04 5.93
C GLU A 48 -6.16 -0.59 5.56
N PHE A 49 -6.17 -1.84 5.10
CA PHE A 49 -7.36 -2.57 4.74
C PHE A 49 -7.44 -3.89 5.50
N ASP A 50 -8.59 -4.13 6.13
CA ASP A 50 -9.01 -5.47 6.54
C ASP A 50 -9.61 -6.19 5.33
N VAL A 51 -8.92 -7.22 4.86
CA VAL A 51 -9.18 -7.87 3.56
C VAL A 51 -10.23 -8.96 3.74
N ARG A 52 -11.31 -8.89 2.95
CA ARG A 52 -12.40 -9.86 2.97
C ARG A 52 -12.24 -10.93 1.90
N GLU A 53 -11.98 -10.52 0.66
CA GLU A 53 -11.86 -11.42 -0.48
C GLU A 53 -10.74 -10.94 -1.41
N VAL A 54 -10.07 -11.87 -2.09
CA VAL A 54 -8.99 -11.61 -3.04
C VAL A 54 -9.38 -12.18 -4.38
N PHE A 55 -9.25 -11.38 -5.44
CA PHE A 55 -9.45 -11.82 -6.83
C PHE A 55 -8.12 -12.21 -7.48
N ASP A 56 -7.07 -11.46 -7.21
CA ASP A 56 -5.73 -11.73 -7.71
C ASP A 56 -4.66 -11.14 -6.79
N GLY A 57 -3.46 -11.73 -6.84
CA GLY A 57 -2.31 -11.34 -6.05
C GLY A 57 -2.21 -12.02 -4.68
N ASP A 58 -1.02 -11.88 -4.09
CA ASP A 58 -0.67 -12.48 -2.80
C ASP A 58 -0.99 -11.51 -1.65
N ILE A 59 -2.21 -11.59 -1.11
CA ILE A 59 -2.70 -10.66 -0.07
C ILE A 59 -3.13 -11.44 1.19
N GLY A 60 -2.60 -11.02 2.34
CA GLY A 60 -2.98 -11.54 3.66
C GLY A 60 -4.29 -10.96 4.18
N THR A 61 -4.64 -11.23 5.43
CA THR A 61 -5.87 -10.71 6.06
C THR A 61 -5.87 -9.20 6.25
N THR A 62 -4.69 -8.58 6.25
CA THR A 62 -4.53 -7.12 6.33
C THR A 62 -3.46 -6.69 5.33
N THR A 63 -3.70 -5.57 4.66
CA THR A 63 -2.71 -4.99 3.74
C THR A 63 -2.75 -3.47 3.80
N THR A 64 -1.66 -2.84 3.36
CA THR A 64 -1.56 -1.38 3.27
C THR A 64 -1.33 -0.99 1.82
N VAL A 65 -2.03 0.05 1.37
CA VAL A 65 -1.81 0.66 0.05
C VAL A 65 -1.39 2.12 0.21
N SER A 66 -0.52 2.60 -0.66
CA SER A 66 -0.17 4.02 -0.74
C SER A 66 -1.00 4.74 -1.81
N SER A 67 -1.24 6.04 -1.59
CA SER A 67 -1.75 6.94 -2.62
C SER A 67 -1.20 8.35 -2.42
N SER A 68 -1.23 9.18 -3.46
CA SER A 68 -0.95 10.60 -3.28
C SER A 68 -2.08 11.29 -2.50
N VAL A 69 -1.75 12.29 -1.70
CA VAL A 69 -2.74 13.17 -1.06
C VAL A 69 -3.32 14.21 -2.02
N HIS A 70 -2.77 14.34 -3.24
CA HIS A 70 -3.16 15.36 -4.21
C HIS A 70 -3.92 14.75 -5.38
N ASP A 71 -5.15 15.19 -5.60
CA ASP A 71 -5.95 14.80 -6.78
C ASP A 71 -5.23 15.14 -8.09
N ALA A 72 -4.51 16.26 -8.12
CA ALA A 72 -3.71 16.67 -9.27
C ALA A 72 -2.61 15.65 -9.64
N ALA A 73 -2.16 14.83 -8.68
CA ALA A 73 -1.20 13.76 -8.86
C ALA A 73 -1.87 12.37 -8.93
N CYS A 74 -3.15 12.32 -9.28
CA CYS A 74 -3.97 11.11 -9.27
C CYS A 74 -4.11 10.46 -7.88
N GLY A 75 -4.05 11.26 -6.83
CA GLY A 75 -4.35 10.81 -5.47
C GLY A 75 -5.73 10.18 -5.37
N ARG A 76 -5.84 9.16 -4.53
CA ARG A 76 -7.10 8.51 -4.19
C ARG A 76 -7.24 8.38 -2.69
N GLY A 77 -8.34 8.92 -2.17
CA GLY A 77 -8.75 8.75 -0.78
C GLY A 77 -9.74 7.60 -0.58
N PHE A 78 -9.88 7.21 0.67
CA PHE A 78 -10.84 6.20 1.13
C PHE A 78 -11.53 6.70 2.40
N GLU A 79 -12.80 6.35 2.55
CA GLU A 79 -13.54 6.57 3.79
C GLU A 79 -13.28 5.41 4.75
N ILE A 80 -12.85 5.74 5.97
CA ILE A 80 -12.60 4.74 7.02
C ILE A 80 -13.92 4.10 7.45
N GLY A 81 -13.96 2.76 7.49
CA GLY A 81 -15.14 1.96 7.77
C GLY A 81 -15.92 1.56 6.51
N SER A 82 -15.56 2.08 5.34
CA SER A 82 -16.18 1.72 4.06
C SER A 82 -15.40 0.59 3.37
N GLU A 83 -16.13 -0.30 2.70
CA GLU A 83 -15.56 -1.42 1.98
C GLU A 83 -15.41 -1.10 0.49
N TYR A 84 -14.26 -1.44 -0.07
CA TYR A 84 -13.89 -1.13 -1.44
C TYR A 84 -13.47 -2.38 -2.20
N LEU A 85 -13.69 -2.40 -3.51
CA LEU A 85 -13.01 -3.28 -4.45
C LEU A 85 -11.79 -2.50 -4.98
N VAL A 86 -10.60 -2.90 -4.55
CA VAL A 86 -9.34 -2.16 -4.74
C VAL A 86 -8.53 -2.83 -5.84
N PHE A 87 -8.11 -2.03 -6.83
CA PHE A 87 -7.19 -2.44 -7.89
C PHE A 87 -5.87 -1.70 -7.70
N THR A 88 -4.81 -2.46 -7.46
CA THR A 88 -3.53 -1.90 -7.06
C THR A 88 -2.49 -1.92 -8.17
N SER A 89 -1.37 -1.25 -7.90
CA SER A 89 -0.16 -1.20 -8.72
C SER A 89 1.08 -1.42 -7.85
N THR A 90 2.20 -1.78 -8.49
CA THR A 90 3.53 -1.87 -7.85
C THR A 90 4.40 -0.61 -8.08
N TYR A 91 3.86 0.39 -8.78
CA TYR A 91 4.55 1.66 -9.03
C TYR A 91 4.26 2.67 -7.91
N ASP A 92 5.25 3.49 -7.52
CA ASP A 92 5.07 4.55 -6.51
C ASP A 92 4.48 4.09 -5.16
N THR A 93 4.84 2.88 -4.71
CA THR A 93 4.31 2.31 -3.45
C THR A 93 4.79 3.02 -2.19
N GLN A 94 5.85 3.83 -2.29
CA GLN A 94 6.43 4.59 -1.15
C GLN A 94 6.74 3.71 0.08
N GLY A 95 7.11 2.44 -0.17
CA GLY A 95 7.43 1.46 0.87
C GLY A 95 6.24 0.63 1.36
N ALA A 96 5.02 0.90 0.89
CA ALA A 96 3.90 -0.04 1.04
C ALA A 96 4.06 -1.22 0.06
N PRO A 97 3.36 -2.35 0.29
CA PRO A 97 3.29 -3.44 -0.67
C PRO A 97 2.74 -3.02 -2.02
N TRP A 98 1.70 -2.17 -2.01
CA TRP A 98 0.99 -1.75 -3.21
C TRP A 98 0.68 -0.26 -3.20
N SER A 99 0.38 0.30 -4.36
CA SER A 99 -0.16 1.65 -4.52
C SER A 99 -1.52 1.63 -5.20
N VAL A 100 -2.25 2.73 -5.06
CA VAL A 100 -3.53 2.96 -5.73
C VAL A 100 -3.63 4.43 -6.14
N ASN A 101 -4.33 4.69 -7.23
CA ASN A 101 -4.57 6.04 -7.74
C ASN A 101 -6.01 6.18 -8.25
N SER A 102 -6.42 7.41 -8.54
CA SER A 102 -7.79 7.72 -8.99
C SER A 102 -8.10 7.18 -10.39
N CYS A 103 -7.09 6.78 -11.16
CA CYS A 103 -7.24 6.15 -12.48
C CYS A 103 -7.32 4.63 -12.43
N SER A 104 -7.18 4.02 -11.27
CA SER A 104 -7.50 2.61 -11.09
C SER A 104 -9.01 2.39 -11.18
N ALA A 105 -9.42 1.15 -11.46
CA ALA A 105 -10.81 0.72 -11.43
C ALA A 105 -11.38 0.59 -10.00
N THR A 106 -10.71 1.14 -8.99
CA THR A 106 -11.13 1.03 -7.60
C THR A 106 -12.50 1.66 -7.39
N THR A 107 -13.35 1.00 -6.62
CA THR A 107 -14.75 1.41 -6.33
C THR A 107 -15.18 0.97 -4.96
N GLU A 108 -16.33 1.46 -4.48
CA GLU A 108 -17.04 0.79 -3.39
C GLU A 108 -17.33 -0.67 -3.77
N SER A 109 -17.24 -1.58 -2.79
CA SER A 109 -17.35 -3.03 -3.04
C SER A 109 -18.71 -3.45 -3.62
N SER A 110 -19.75 -2.63 -3.45
CA SER A 110 -21.11 -2.84 -3.97
C SER A 110 -21.29 -2.45 -5.44
N ASN A 111 -20.23 -2.02 -6.14
CA ASN A 111 -20.32 -1.74 -7.57
C ASN A 111 -20.37 -3.04 -8.39
N ASP A 112 -21.58 -3.47 -8.75
CA ASP A 112 -21.82 -4.71 -9.48
C ASP A 112 -21.06 -4.75 -10.82
N ARG A 113 -21.01 -3.65 -11.58
CA ARG A 113 -20.30 -3.62 -12.87
C ARG A 113 -18.82 -3.93 -12.70
N THR A 114 -18.18 -3.30 -11.73
CA THR A 114 -16.75 -3.46 -11.49
C THR A 114 -16.45 -4.85 -10.93
N ARG A 115 -17.34 -5.36 -10.05
CA ARG A 115 -17.23 -6.71 -9.52
C ARG A 115 -17.42 -7.78 -10.60
N GLU A 116 -18.44 -7.66 -11.45
CA GLU A 116 -18.69 -8.56 -12.58
C GLU A 116 -17.52 -8.54 -13.57
N ALA A 117 -16.92 -7.36 -13.83
CA ALA A 117 -15.73 -7.25 -14.66
C ALA A 117 -14.54 -7.98 -14.02
N ALA A 118 -14.30 -7.80 -12.72
CA ALA A 118 -13.27 -8.53 -11.97
C ALA A 118 -13.49 -10.05 -12.05
N VAL A 119 -14.72 -10.53 -11.85
CA VAL A 119 -15.07 -11.95 -11.99
C VAL A 119 -14.83 -12.45 -13.41
N THR A 120 -15.12 -11.63 -14.43
CA THR A 120 -14.92 -12.00 -15.83
C THR A 120 -13.44 -12.19 -16.17
N VAL A 121 -12.56 -11.36 -15.60
CA VAL A 121 -11.13 -11.37 -15.91
C VAL A 121 -10.36 -12.35 -15.02
N TYR A 122 -10.66 -12.40 -13.73
CA TYR A 122 -9.88 -13.12 -12.71
C TYR A 122 -10.59 -14.34 -12.12
N GLY A 123 -11.90 -14.48 -12.35
CA GLY A 123 -12.71 -15.53 -11.77
C GLY A 123 -13.30 -15.14 -10.41
N ALA A 124 -13.93 -16.12 -9.75
CA ALA A 124 -14.53 -15.91 -8.43
C ALA A 124 -13.43 -15.62 -7.39
N PRO A 125 -13.67 -14.68 -6.46
CA PRO A 125 -12.68 -14.36 -5.45
C PRO A 125 -12.58 -15.49 -4.41
N HIS A 126 -11.46 -15.52 -3.69
CA HIS A 126 -11.20 -16.43 -2.60
C HIS A 126 -10.91 -15.68 -1.29
N ALA A 127 -10.94 -16.38 -0.16
CA ALA A 127 -10.53 -15.79 1.11
C ALA A 127 -9.03 -15.43 1.09
N PRO A 128 -8.60 -14.38 1.80
CA PRO A 128 -7.17 -14.08 1.96
C PRO A 128 -6.45 -15.23 2.67
N ASP A 129 -5.14 -15.37 2.40
CA ASP A 129 -4.32 -16.41 3.03
C ASP A 129 -3.92 -15.96 4.46
N PRO A 130 -4.38 -16.64 5.53
CA PRO A 130 -4.09 -16.24 6.90
C PRO A 130 -2.65 -16.53 7.34
N HIS A 131 -1.86 -17.25 6.52
CA HIS A 131 -0.45 -17.54 6.81
C HIS A 131 0.51 -16.56 6.11
N ARG A 132 -0.02 -15.62 5.32
CA ARG A 132 0.80 -14.54 4.75
C ARG A 132 1.00 -13.43 5.77
N ASP A 133 2.17 -12.82 5.69
CA ASP A 133 2.49 -11.66 6.52
C ASP A 133 1.48 -10.54 6.25
N SER A 134 0.72 -10.16 7.27
CA SER A 134 -0.10 -8.98 7.28
C SER A 134 0.79 -7.75 7.34
N VAL A 135 0.67 -6.84 6.37
CA VAL A 135 1.44 -5.59 6.36
C VAL A 135 0.54 -4.46 6.84
N GLY A 136 0.71 -4.10 8.11
CA GLY A 136 -0.04 -3.02 8.74
C GLY A 136 0.57 -1.64 8.44
N ILE A 137 -0.18 -0.60 8.74
CA ILE A 137 0.23 0.79 8.44
C ILE A 137 1.45 1.26 9.24
N ASP A 138 1.69 0.63 10.38
CA ASP A 138 2.84 0.86 11.26
C ASP A 138 4.13 0.21 10.73
N ASP A 139 4.02 -0.80 9.87
CA ASP A 139 5.17 -1.47 9.24
C ASP A 139 5.75 -0.63 8.09
N VAL A 140 4.94 0.27 7.53
CA VAL A 140 5.32 1.08 6.36
C VAL A 140 6.14 2.31 6.77
N GLY A 141 7.36 2.42 6.26
CA GLY A 141 8.18 3.63 6.44
C GLY A 141 8.90 3.76 7.80
N THR A 142 8.89 2.73 8.65
CA THR A 142 9.80 2.70 9.79
C THR A 142 11.23 2.48 9.30
N ALA A 143 12.02 3.55 9.26
CA ALA A 143 13.47 3.44 9.17
C ALA A 143 13.92 2.50 10.30
N ARG A 144 14.64 1.41 10.01
CA ARG A 144 15.11 0.41 11.00
C ARG A 144 16.18 0.97 11.95
N TRP A 145 15.87 2.06 12.66
CA TRP A 145 16.75 2.74 13.62
C TRP A 145 17.15 1.86 14.81
N TRP A 146 16.38 0.80 15.09
CA TRP A 146 16.74 -0.24 16.07
C TRP A 146 17.99 -1.04 15.67
N MET A 147 18.41 -1.05 14.40
CA MET A 147 19.72 -1.61 14.01
C MET A 147 20.92 -0.74 14.42
N LEU A 148 20.73 0.57 14.66
CA LEU A 148 21.79 1.45 15.15
C LEU A 148 21.98 1.34 16.67
N ALA A 149 20.94 0.98 17.42
CA ALA A 149 21.06 0.73 18.86
C ALA A 149 21.87 -0.55 19.18
N ALA A 150 21.73 -1.60 18.37
CA ALA A 150 22.46 -2.86 18.56
C ALA A 150 23.97 -2.74 18.24
N THR A 151 24.34 -1.92 17.26
CA THR A 151 25.76 -1.72 16.90
C THR A 151 26.49 -0.82 17.91
N GLY A 152 25.84 0.21 18.45
CA GLY A 152 26.40 1.06 19.50
C GLY A 152 26.71 0.29 20.80
N GLY A 153 25.83 -0.63 21.21
CA GLY A 153 26.03 -1.46 22.40
C GLY A 153 27.24 -2.41 22.30
N ALA A 154 27.44 -3.02 21.13
CA ALA A 154 28.57 -3.93 20.90
C ALA A 154 29.93 -3.20 20.94
N VAL A 155 30.03 -2.02 20.33
CA VAL A 155 31.26 -1.20 20.34
C VAL A 155 31.61 -0.74 21.76
N TRP A 156 30.61 -0.37 22.56
CA TRP A 156 30.81 0.07 23.95
C TRP A 156 31.31 -1.08 24.86
N LEU A 157 30.76 -2.29 24.69
CA LEU A 157 31.21 -3.48 25.43
C LEU A 157 32.64 -3.91 25.05
N ILE A 158 33.00 -3.83 23.77
CA ILE A 158 34.37 -4.12 23.31
C ILE A 158 35.36 -3.09 23.88
N ALA A 159 35.01 -1.80 23.86
CA ALA A 159 35.86 -0.74 24.42
C ALA A 159 36.09 -0.92 25.93
N LEU A 160 35.06 -1.30 26.68
CA LEU A 160 35.18 -1.61 28.12
C LEU A 160 36.05 -2.84 28.39
N ALA A 161 35.88 -3.92 27.61
CA ALA A 161 36.69 -5.13 27.75
C ALA A 161 38.18 -4.86 27.48
N VAL A 162 38.49 -4.05 26.46
CA VAL A 162 39.87 -3.66 26.13
C VAL A 162 40.47 -2.75 27.20
N ARG A 163 39.71 -1.75 27.69
CA ARG A 163 40.17 -0.86 28.77
C ARG A 163 40.45 -1.62 30.06
N ARG A 164 39.59 -2.58 30.42
CA ARG A 164 39.76 -3.42 31.61
C ARG A 164 40.96 -4.35 31.49
N ARG A 165 41.25 -4.90 30.30
CA ARG A 165 42.48 -5.68 30.06
C ARG A 165 43.76 -4.86 30.14
N ARG A 166 43.76 -3.61 29.64
CA ARG A 166 44.94 -2.74 29.71
C ARG A 166 45.26 -2.28 31.13
N SER A 167 44.25 -2.08 31.97
CA SER A 167 44.44 -1.65 33.36
C SER A 167 44.95 -2.76 34.30
N ASN A 168 44.91 -4.04 33.87
CA ASN A 168 45.30 -5.20 34.65
C ASN A 168 46.68 -5.78 34.27
N LYS A 169 47.47 -5.08 33.44
CA LYS A 169 48.86 -5.46 33.17
C LYS A 169 49.78 -4.70 34.15
N PRO A 170 50.46 -5.37 35.10
CA PRO A 170 51.50 -4.78 35.94
C PRO A 170 52.79 -4.51 35.15
#